data_AF-A0A974SJ70-F1
#
_entry.id   AF-A0A974SJ70-F1
#
_cell.length_a   1.000
_cell.length_b   1.000
_cell.length_c   1.000
_cell.angle_alpha   90.00
_cell.angle_beta   90.00
_cell.angle_gamma   90.00
#
_symmetry.space_group_name_H-M   'P 1'
#
loop_
_entity.id
_entity.type
_entity.pdbx_description
1 polymer ?
#
loop_
_entity_poly.entity_id
_entity_poly.type
_entity_poly.pdbx_seq_one_letter_code
_entity_poly.pdbx_strand_id
1 'polypeptide(L)'
;MTIRSGLAALAFAGVALAGTLVPAQAQNNTAAGALIGGTAGALIGGAATGSAGGVAAGAIIGGTTGAIIGSQNDRRRAYYFWGNNGRCFLRQSNGAVVRVNRGNCM
;
A
#
# COMPACT_ATOMS: atom_id res chain seq x y z
N MET A 1 21.79 26.52 -18.63
CA MET A 1 20.46 25.87 -18.81
C MET A 1 20.32 24.72 -17.79
N THR A 2 20.30 25.05 -16.50
CA THR A 2 20.33 24.05 -15.38
C THR A 2 19.35 24.40 -14.25
N ILE A 3 18.80 25.62 -14.25
CA ILE A 3 17.92 26.13 -13.19
C ILE A 3 16.48 25.59 -13.31
N ARG A 4 16.02 25.27 -14.53
CA ARG A 4 14.69 24.63 -14.76
C ARG A 4 14.63 23.18 -14.24
N SER A 5 15.77 22.48 -14.23
CA SER A 5 15.88 21.10 -13.78
C SER A 5 15.79 20.98 -12.25
N GLY A 6 16.27 21.99 -11.51
CA GLY A 6 16.20 22.04 -10.05
C GLY A 6 14.78 22.25 -9.51
N LEU A 7 13.96 23.06 -10.20
CA LEU A 7 12.55 23.27 -9.85
C LEU A 7 11.70 22.02 -10.11
N ALA A 8 12.01 21.26 -11.17
CA ALA A 8 11.34 19.98 -11.43
C ALA A 8 11.64 18.93 -10.35
N ALA A 9 12.89 18.88 -9.85
CA ALA A 9 13.27 18.00 -8.73
C ALA A 9 12.61 18.40 -7.40
N LEU A 10 12.39 19.69 -7.16
CA LEU A 10 11.63 20.18 -6.01
C LEU A 10 10.13 19.88 -6.11
N ALA A 11 9.56 19.88 -7.32
CA ALA A 11 8.18 19.45 -7.55
C ALA A 11 8.00 17.93 -7.32
N PHE A 12 9.03 17.13 -7.60
CA PHE A 12 9.08 15.71 -7.24
C PHE A 12 9.03 15.47 -5.72
N ALA A 13 9.69 16.34 -4.95
CA ALA A 13 9.62 16.28 -3.49
C ALA A 13 8.25 16.73 -2.96
N GLY A 14 7.65 17.76 -3.56
CA GLY A 14 6.37 18.32 -3.11
C GLY A 14 5.16 17.40 -3.30
N VAL A 15 5.09 16.64 -4.39
CA VAL A 15 3.98 15.70 -4.65
C VAL A 15 4.11 14.40 -3.85
N ALA A 16 5.34 13.99 -3.51
CA ALA A 16 5.57 12.88 -2.58
C ALA A 16 5.03 13.17 -1.17
N LEU A 17 4.98 14.46 -0.77
CA LEU A 17 4.47 14.90 0.54
C LEU A 17 2.95 15.06 0.59
N ALA A 18 2.26 15.18 -0.55
CA ALA A 18 0.81 15.35 -0.59
C ALA A 18 0.04 14.01 -0.58
N GLY A 19 0.71 12.89 -0.91
CA GLY A 19 0.10 11.55 -0.94
C GLY A 19 0.08 10.81 0.41
N THR A 20 0.66 11.37 1.48
CA THR A 20 0.86 10.66 2.76
C THR A 20 -0.34 10.73 3.73
N LEU A 21 -1.46 11.34 3.32
CA LEU A 21 -2.68 11.37 4.13
C LEU A 21 -3.54 10.10 3.97
N VAL A 22 -3.03 9.03 3.33
CA VAL A 22 -3.65 7.71 3.51
C VAL A 22 -3.31 7.30 4.93
N PRO A 23 -4.29 7.15 5.85
CA PRO A 23 -4.00 6.81 7.23
C PRO A 23 -3.12 5.55 7.24
N ALA A 24 -1.91 5.69 7.77
CA ALA A 24 -0.85 4.66 7.83
C ALA A 24 -1.23 3.42 8.66
N GLN A 25 -2.52 3.19 8.88
CA GLN A 25 -3.12 2.03 9.52
C GLN A 25 -3.77 1.08 8.50
N ALA A 26 -3.74 1.39 7.21
CA ALA A 26 -4.20 0.51 6.15
C ALA A 26 -3.14 -0.56 5.86
N GLN A 27 -3.14 -1.60 6.70
CA GLN A 27 -2.73 -2.98 6.40
C GLN A 27 -1.36 -3.15 5.72
N ASN A 28 -0.40 -3.77 6.41
CA ASN A 28 0.98 -3.91 5.96
C ASN A 28 1.15 -4.32 4.48
N ASN A 29 0.27 -5.15 3.92
CA ASN A 29 0.37 -5.56 2.52
C ASN A 29 -0.26 -4.56 1.54
N THR A 30 -1.31 -3.82 1.94
CA THR A 30 -1.91 -2.71 1.16
C THR A 30 -0.91 -1.58 0.94
N ALA A 31 -0.27 -1.10 2.01
CA ALA A 31 0.74 -0.05 1.92
C ALA A 31 1.98 -0.51 1.15
N ALA A 32 2.45 -1.75 1.40
CA ALA A 32 3.58 -2.32 0.67
C ALA A 32 3.28 -2.47 -0.83
N GLY A 33 2.09 -2.97 -1.19
CA GLY A 33 1.67 -3.09 -2.58
C GLY A 33 1.56 -1.72 -3.26
N ALA A 34 0.97 -0.74 -2.60
CA ALA A 34 0.85 0.62 -3.11
C ALA A 34 2.22 1.29 -3.33
N LEU A 35 3.15 1.10 -2.39
CA LEU A 35 4.49 1.66 -2.49
C LEU A 35 5.28 1.02 -3.63
N ILE A 36 5.27 -0.31 -3.72
CA ILE A 36 6.01 -1.04 -4.78
C ILE A 36 5.39 -0.76 -6.14
N GLY A 37 4.07 -0.88 -6.27
CA GLY A 37 3.37 -0.61 -7.52
C GLY A 37 3.49 0.84 -7.94
N GLY A 38 3.37 1.77 -6.99
CA GLY A 38 3.47 3.21 -7.25
C GLY A 38 4.88 3.62 -7.68
N THR A 39 5.91 3.17 -6.97
CA THR A 39 7.30 3.47 -7.36
C THR A 39 7.67 2.85 -8.69
N ALA A 40 7.35 1.57 -8.91
CA ALA A 40 7.63 0.88 -10.17
C ALA A 40 6.87 1.52 -11.35
N GLY A 41 5.58 1.82 -11.16
CA GLY A 41 4.77 2.49 -12.17
C GLY A 41 5.29 3.89 -12.50
N ALA A 42 5.76 4.64 -11.50
CA ALA A 42 6.37 5.96 -11.71
C ALA A 42 7.63 5.89 -12.58
N LEU A 43 8.52 4.92 -12.29
CA LEU A 43 9.74 4.71 -13.04
C LEU A 43 9.44 4.31 -14.50
N ILE A 44 8.51 3.38 -14.70
CA ILE A 44 8.12 2.91 -16.04
C ILE A 44 7.45 4.04 -16.82
N GLY A 45 6.50 4.76 -16.22
CA GLY A 45 5.79 5.87 -16.86
C GLY A 45 6.71 7.06 -17.18
N GLY A 46 7.72 7.31 -16.34
CA GLY A 46 8.78 8.27 -16.60
C GLY A 46 9.70 7.87 -17.73
N ALA A 47 10.15 6.61 -17.74
CA ALA A 47 11.01 6.09 -18.80
C ALA A 47 10.30 6.03 -20.16
N ALA A 48 9.02 5.68 -20.17
CA ALA A 48 8.23 5.55 -21.40
C ALA A 48 7.85 6.90 -22.03
N THR A 49 7.60 7.93 -21.21
CA THR A 49 7.11 9.23 -21.71
C THR A 49 8.13 10.35 -21.66
N GLY A 50 9.23 10.19 -20.90
CA GLY A 50 10.21 11.25 -20.66
C GLY A 50 9.65 12.48 -19.93
N SER A 51 8.47 12.37 -19.31
CA SER A 51 7.71 13.50 -18.79
C SER A 51 7.22 13.26 -17.36
N ALA A 52 7.08 14.34 -16.58
CA ALA A 52 6.52 14.29 -15.23
C ALA A 52 5.07 13.75 -15.21
N GLY A 53 4.32 13.97 -16.31
CA GLY A 53 2.96 13.45 -16.46
C GLY A 53 2.91 11.92 -16.52
N GLY A 54 3.84 11.28 -17.23
CA GLY A 54 3.90 9.82 -17.25
C GLY A 54 4.39 9.22 -15.93
N VAL A 55 5.27 9.91 -15.20
CA VAL A 55 5.67 9.49 -13.85
C VAL A 55 4.49 9.52 -12.89
N ALA A 56 3.70 10.60 -12.89
CA ALA A 56 2.52 10.72 -12.04
C ALA A 56 1.43 9.70 -12.42
N ALA A 57 1.13 9.55 -13.71
CA ALA A 57 0.13 8.58 -14.19
C ALA A 57 0.54 7.15 -13.83
N GLY A 58 1.81 6.78 -14.08
CA GLY A 58 2.34 5.48 -13.71
C GLY A 58 2.33 5.24 -12.21
N ALA A 59 2.67 6.24 -11.40
CA ALA A 59 2.64 6.14 -9.94
C ALA A 59 1.23 5.94 -9.38
N ILE A 60 0.24 6.67 -9.91
CA ILE A 60 -1.15 6.53 -9.49
C ILE A 60 -1.66 5.15 -9.88
N ILE A 61 -1.52 4.75 -11.16
CA ILE A 61 -2.04 3.46 -11.65
C ILE A 61 -1.38 2.29 -10.92
N GLY A 62 -0.05 2.31 -10.82
CA GLY A 62 0.69 1.27 -10.14
C GLY A 62 0.40 1.24 -8.63
N GLY A 63 0.29 2.41 -8.00
CA GLY A 63 0.01 2.53 -6.57
C GLY A 63 -1.39 2.08 -6.20
N THR A 64 -2.42 2.48 -6.96
CA THR A 64 -3.79 2.01 -6.71
C THR A 64 -3.92 0.52 -6.94
N THR A 65 -3.31 0.00 -8.01
CA THR A 65 -3.36 -1.44 -8.33
C THR A 65 -2.68 -2.27 -7.24
N GLY A 66 -1.48 -1.85 -6.82
CA GLY A 66 -0.75 -2.49 -5.74
C GLY A 66 -1.48 -2.42 -4.40
N ALA A 67 -2.14 -1.28 -4.09
CA ALA A 67 -2.96 -1.14 -2.89
C ALA A 67 -4.14 -2.13 -2.89
N ILE A 68 -4.85 -2.24 -4.01
CA ILE A 68 -5.99 -3.15 -4.15
C ILE A 68 -5.54 -4.61 -3.93
N ILE A 69 -4.45 -5.03 -4.57
CA ILE A 69 -3.92 -6.39 -4.42
C ILE A 69 -3.48 -6.64 -2.98
N GLY A 70 -2.77 -5.69 -2.37
CA GLY A 70 -2.36 -5.77 -0.98
C GLY A 70 -3.54 -5.92 -0.03
N SER A 71 -4.60 -5.15 -0.24
CA SER A 71 -5.82 -5.20 0.58
C SER A 71 -6.57 -6.52 0.48
N GLN A 72 -6.59 -7.13 -0.71
CA GLN A 72 -7.16 -8.46 -0.88
C GLN A 72 -6.33 -9.54 -0.18
N ASN A 73 -5.00 -9.41 -0.23
CA ASN A 73 -4.10 -10.34 0.44
C ASN A 73 -4.23 -10.26 1.96
N ASP A 74 -4.41 -9.05 2.49
CA ASP A 74 -4.74 -8.82 3.90
C ASP A 74 -6.05 -9.53 4.28
N ARG A 75 -7.12 -9.39 3.50
CA ARG A 75 -8.39 -10.10 3.77
C ARG A 75 -8.25 -11.62 3.72
N ARG A 76 -7.43 -12.15 2.81
CA ARG A 76 -7.15 -13.60 2.71
C ARG A 76 -6.29 -14.14 3.85
N ARG A 77 -5.55 -13.27 4.55
CA ARG A 77 -4.73 -13.64 5.71
C ARG A 77 -5.50 -13.64 7.03
N ALA A 78 -6.80 -13.37 7.02
CA ALA A 78 -7.61 -13.55 8.21
C ALA A 78 -7.83 -15.04 8.46
N TYR A 79 -7.29 -15.57 9.55
CA TYR A 79 -7.44 -16.99 9.92
C TYR A 79 -7.74 -17.15 11.40
N TYR A 80 -8.55 -18.17 11.69
CA TYR A 80 -8.82 -18.62 13.05
C TYR A 80 -7.71 -19.55 13.50
N PHE A 81 -7.26 -19.39 14.73
CA PHE A 81 -6.29 -20.29 15.34
C PHE A 81 -6.63 -20.54 16.80
N TRP A 82 -6.25 -21.72 17.24
CA TRP A 82 -6.48 -22.20 18.59
C TRP A 82 -5.26 -21.93 19.46
N GLY A 83 -5.45 -21.20 20.56
CA GLY A 83 -4.39 -21.02 21.55
C GLY A 83 -4.35 -22.19 22.54
N ASN A 84 -3.18 -22.50 23.09
CA ASN A 84 -2.98 -23.56 24.09
C ASN A 84 -3.93 -23.49 25.30
N ASN A 85 -4.50 -22.31 25.58
CA ASN A 85 -5.37 -22.04 26.73
C ASN A 85 -6.86 -22.35 26.50
N GLY A 86 -7.25 -23.22 25.58
CA GLY A 86 -8.69 -23.51 25.42
C GLY A 86 -9.46 -22.46 24.58
N ARG A 87 -8.78 -21.43 24.07
CA ARG A 87 -9.37 -20.19 23.55
C ARG A 87 -9.11 -20.04 22.06
N CYS A 88 -10.15 -19.61 21.34
CA CYS A 88 -10.05 -19.32 19.93
C CYS A 88 -9.78 -17.84 19.67
N PHE A 89 -8.89 -17.59 18.72
CA PHE A 89 -8.49 -16.26 18.32
C PHE A 89 -8.65 -16.11 16.80
N LEU A 90 -9.11 -14.94 16.38
CA LEU A 90 -9.15 -14.54 15.00
C LEU A 90 -8.00 -13.56 14.78
N ARG A 91 -7.10 -13.91 13.88
CA ARG A 91 -6.12 -12.96 13.36
C ARG A 91 -6.81 -12.17 12.27
N GLN A 92 -7.06 -10.89 12.51
CA GLN A 92 -7.63 -10.00 11.52
C GLN A 92 -6.56 -9.57 10.51
N SER A 93 -7.01 -9.08 9.37
CA SER A 93 -6.15 -8.61 8.28
C SER A 93 -5.25 -7.43 8.68
N ASN A 94 -5.65 -6.67 9.71
CA ASN A 94 -4.85 -5.60 10.33
C ASN A 94 -3.75 -6.10 11.28
N GLY A 95 -3.58 -7.42 11.42
CA GLY A 95 -2.64 -8.03 12.38
C GLY A 95 -3.13 -8.04 13.82
N ALA A 96 -4.30 -7.45 14.12
CA ALA A 96 -4.90 -7.52 15.43
C ALA A 96 -5.41 -8.94 15.71
N VAL A 97 -5.09 -9.46 16.89
CA VAL A 97 -5.58 -10.74 17.38
C VAL A 97 -6.75 -10.46 18.31
N VAL A 98 -7.95 -10.84 17.89
CA VAL A 98 -9.17 -10.70 18.72
C VAL A 98 -9.62 -12.06 19.19
N ARG A 99 -10.01 -12.13 20.46
CA ARG A 99 -10.63 -13.32 21.03
C ARG A 99 -12.05 -13.42 20.47
N VAL A 100 -12.35 -14.53 19.83
CA VAL A 100 -13.66 -14.84 19.28
C VAL A 100 -14.38 -15.85 20.18
N ASN A 101 -15.69 -15.76 20.22
CA ASN A 101 -16.50 -16.69 21.02
C ASN A 101 -16.41 -18.10 20.42
N ARG A 102 -16.52 -19.13 21.25
CA ARG A 102 -16.31 -20.53 20.87
C ARG A 102 -17.20 -21.00 19.73
N GLY A 103 -18.43 -20.46 19.63
CA GLY A 103 -19.37 -20.79 18.56
C GLY A 103 -19.03 -20.21 17.17
N ASN A 104 -18.11 -19.25 17.09
CA ASN A 104 -17.68 -18.66 15.82
C ASN A 104 -16.41 -19.30 15.27
N CYS A 105 -15.84 -20.27 15.98
CA CYS A 105 -14.72 -21.09 15.50
C CYS A 105 -15.29 -22.43 15.07
N MET A 106 -15.90 -22.41 13.89
CA MET A 106 -16.37 -23.61 13.19
C MET A 106 -15.19 -24.36 12.58
#